data_AF-A0A0K0FXA1-F1
#
_entry.id   AF-A0A0K0FXA1-F1
#
_cell.length_a   1.000
_cell.length_b   1.000
_cell.length_c   1.000
_cell.angle_alpha   90.00
_cell.angle_beta   90.00
_cell.angle_gamma   90.00
#
_symmetry.space_group_name_H-M   'P 1'
#
loop_
_entity.id
_entity.type
_entity.pdbx_description
1 polymer ?
#
loop_
_entity_poly.entity_id
_entity_poly.type
_entity_poly.pdbx_seq_one_letter_code
_entity_poly.pdbx_strand_id
1 'polypeptide(L)'
;MYIILHLIILIFQNFYNIEGSCNYYLNYNLLGIVKNASIQAKNCINDYVTCTYVSLSIPGLVVGSFSGCPEETDLILQTIINQRLDVFSEFKAFVNNNTKIIDHDLLCQHSINGNQPFIINTMSGKGRFFVHCHKQNETYNEPEVKFNLPTTDATPVKCNNGQGQDVCTEGYCGMFEISSISSNGDSQLSQKYQNCPNNIFNQMYLLATNPGTTFNKALLNDKYNIGPICVDKSSLKTLSKSGLSSYFWYINCYVPDNNKSTEFPEIPDLMLYATTTATIITSTPITTTTKLATSSCGHGHLSIISDKFVSSTMNDDNKCDVLL
;
A
#
# COMPACT_ATOMS: atom_id res chain seq x y z
N MET A 1 -36.20 52.23 -3.19
CA MET A 1 -36.42 50.77 -3.19
C MET A 1 -35.25 50.00 -3.80
N TYR A 2 -34.74 50.38 -4.98
CA TYR A 2 -33.60 49.71 -5.64
C TYR A 2 -32.28 49.69 -4.83
N ILE A 3 -31.96 50.78 -4.12
CA ILE A 3 -30.74 50.88 -3.30
C ILE A 3 -30.75 49.88 -2.14
N ILE A 4 -31.91 49.67 -1.51
CA ILE A 4 -32.06 48.73 -0.39
C ILE A 4 -31.90 47.29 -0.88
N LEU A 5 -32.43 46.97 -2.07
CA LEU A 5 -32.29 45.64 -2.67
C LEU A 5 -30.83 45.32 -3.03
N HIS A 6 -30.08 46.28 -3.59
CA HIS A 6 -28.65 46.10 -3.85
C HIS A 6 -27.83 45.98 -2.57
N LEU A 7 -28.16 46.73 -1.52
CA LEU A 7 -27.49 46.60 -0.22
C LEU A 7 -27.74 45.21 0.38
N ILE A 8 -28.96 44.70 0.29
CA ILE A 8 -29.32 43.35 0.74
C ILE A 8 -28.55 42.29 -0.06
N ILE A 9 -28.48 42.41 -1.40
CA ILE A 9 -27.72 41.48 -2.25
C ILE A 9 -26.21 41.53 -1.92
N LEU A 10 -25.63 42.70 -1.72
CA LEU A 10 -24.22 42.87 -1.31
C LEU A 10 -23.94 42.29 0.08
N ILE A 11 -24.88 42.44 1.01
CA ILE A 11 -24.79 41.87 2.35
C ILE A 11 -24.89 40.33 2.29
N PHE A 12 -25.83 39.79 1.52
CA PHE A 12 -25.92 38.34 1.29
C PHE A 12 -24.66 37.80 0.60
N GLN A 13 -24.13 38.49 -0.42
CA GLN A 13 -22.88 38.08 -1.08
C GLN A 13 -21.66 38.11 -0.14
N ASN A 14 -21.62 38.98 0.86
CA ASN A 14 -20.57 38.97 1.89
C ASN A 14 -20.80 37.86 2.94
N PHE A 15 -22.05 37.52 3.26
CA PHE A 15 -22.36 36.41 4.18
C PHE A 15 -22.18 35.03 3.54
N TYR A 16 -22.19 34.93 2.21
CA TYR A 16 -21.90 33.69 1.48
C TYR A 16 -20.40 33.37 1.35
N ASN A 17 -19.51 34.25 1.83
CA ASN A 17 -18.05 34.04 1.80
C ASN A 17 -17.43 33.99 3.20
N ILE A 18 -18.14 33.41 4.18
CA ILE A 18 -17.48 33.08 5.45
C ILE A 18 -16.66 31.81 5.22
N GLU A 19 -15.50 31.98 4.58
CA GLU A 19 -14.52 30.93 4.34
C GLU A 19 -14.21 30.26 5.67
N GLY A 20 -14.68 29.03 5.87
CA GLY A 20 -14.27 28.25 7.03
C GLY A 20 -12.89 27.64 6.82
N SER A 21 -12.17 27.49 7.94
CA SER A 21 -10.78 27.05 7.93
C SER A 21 -10.61 25.70 8.63
N CYS A 22 -9.66 24.91 8.15
CA CYS A 22 -9.19 23.68 8.77
C CYS A 22 -7.75 23.82 9.24
N ASN A 23 -7.42 23.14 10.33
CA ASN A 23 -6.04 22.97 10.75
C ASN A 23 -5.34 21.98 9.81
N TYR A 24 -4.47 22.50 8.95
CA TYR A 24 -3.61 21.74 8.07
C TYR A 24 -2.29 21.40 8.75
N TYR A 25 -1.89 20.13 8.72
CA TYR A 25 -0.52 19.72 9.05
C TYR A 25 -0.20 18.34 8.48
N LEU A 26 1.10 18.07 8.35
CA LEU A 26 1.62 16.76 7.98
C LEU A 26 2.56 16.30 9.08
N ASN A 27 2.43 15.06 9.53
CA ASN A 27 3.37 14.46 10.46
C ASN A 27 3.35 12.94 10.32
N TYR A 28 3.96 12.43 9.25
CA TYR A 28 4.00 11.00 8.95
C TYR A 28 5.30 10.58 8.25
N ASN A 29 5.69 9.33 8.45
CA ASN A 29 6.77 8.67 7.70
C ASN A 29 6.13 7.74 6.68
N LEU A 30 6.41 7.93 5.39
CA LEU A 30 5.98 7.07 4.29
C LEU A 30 7.20 6.49 3.60
N LEU A 31 7.32 5.17 3.60
CA LEU A 31 8.44 4.43 2.98
C LEU A 31 9.81 4.99 3.38
N GLY A 32 9.98 5.31 4.67
CA GLY A 32 11.22 5.84 5.23
C GLY A 32 11.39 7.36 5.12
N ILE A 33 10.51 8.08 4.41
CA ILE A 33 10.59 9.53 4.24
C ILE A 33 9.63 10.22 5.21
N VAL A 34 10.16 11.05 6.10
CA VAL A 34 9.41 11.88 7.03
C VAL A 34 8.86 13.11 6.32
N LYS A 35 7.55 13.30 6.41
CA LYS A 35 6.83 14.49 5.97
C LYS A 35 6.36 15.23 7.21
N ASN A 36 6.86 16.45 7.38
CA ASN A 36 6.51 17.31 8.50
C ASN A 36 6.15 18.71 7.98
N ALA A 37 4.96 19.18 8.34
CA ALA A 37 4.52 20.55 8.13
C ALA A 37 3.87 21.05 9.43
N SER A 38 4.23 22.26 9.84
CA SER A 38 3.64 22.90 11.02
C SER A 38 2.14 23.15 10.82
N ILE A 39 1.41 23.24 11.93
CA ILE A 39 -0.02 23.54 11.92
C ILE A 39 -0.23 24.93 11.32
N GLN A 40 -1.10 25.00 10.31
CA GLN A 40 -1.51 26.22 9.65
C GLN A 40 -3.03 26.20 9.45
N ALA A 41 -3.70 27.34 9.66
CA ALA A 41 -5.10 27.47 9.27
C ALA A 41 -5.18 27.60 7.74
N LYS A 42 -6.01 26.77 7.10
CA LYS A 42 -6.17 26.74 5.65
C LYS A 42 -7.65 26.78 5.29
N ASN A 43 -8.00 27.67 4.37
CA ASN A 43 -9.37 27.83 3.89
C ASN A 43 -9.70 26.71 2.91
N CYS A 44 -10.86 26.08 3.07
CA CYS A 44 -11.33 25.05 2.15
C CYS A 44 -12.17 25.68 1.04
N ILE A 45 -12.26 25.02 -0.12
CA ILE A 45 -12.96 25.57 -1.31
C ILE A 45 -14.46 25.84 -1.04
N ASN A 46 -15.08 25.08 -0.14
CA ASN A 46 -16.50 25.23 0.20
C ASN A 46 -16.69 25.23 1.73
N ASP A 47 -17.56 26.11 2.22
CA ASP A 47 -17.84 26.30 3.67
C ASP A 47 -18.56 25.12 4.33
N TYR A 48 -19.15 24.23 3.53
CA TYR A 48 -19.90 23.07 4.01
C TYR A 48 -19.06 21.81 4.19
N VAL A 49 -17.75 21.90 3.95
CA VAL A 49 -16.87 20.73 3.87
C VAL A 49 -16.31 20.38 5.24
N THR A 50 -16.27 19.10 5.61
CA THR A 50 -15.69 18.66 6.88
C THR A 50 -14.16 18.67 6.85
N CYS A 51 -13.53 19.18 7.90
CA CYS A 51 -12.10 19.00 8.13
C CYS A 51 -11.82 17.55 8.47
N THR A 52 -10.70 17.02 7.98
CA THR A 52 -10.39 15.59 8.12
C THR A 52 -9.08 15.43 8.85
N TYR A 53 -9.09 14.61 9.89
CA TYR A 53 -7.91 14.09 10.55
C TYR A 53 -7.76 12.61 10.23
N VAL A 54 -6.56 12.20 9.81
CA VAL A 54 -6.22 10.79 9.59
C VAL A 54 -5.01 10.44 10.43
N SER A 55 -5.08 9.29 11.13
CA SER A 55 -3.92 8.65 11.73
C SER A 55 -3.83 7.20 11.32
N LEU A 56 -2.64 6.76 10.92
CA LEU A 56 -2.42 5.42 10.42
C LEU A 56 -1.05 4.87 10.80
N SER A 57 -1.00 3.56 11.00
CA SER A 57 0.20 2.79 11.24
C SER A 57 0.10 1.46 10.50
N ILE A 58 0.75 1.38 9.35
CA ILE A 58 0.81 0.19 8.50
C ILE A 58 2.27 -0.27 8.47
N PRO A 59 2.60 -1.44 9.05
CA PRO A 59 3.97 -1.92 9.14
C PRO A 59 4.68 -1.90 7.77
N GLY A 60 5.89 -1.36 7.71
CA GLY A 60 6.67 -1.30 6.47
C GLY A 60 6.13 -0.39 5.37
N LEU A 61 5.08 0.42 5.61
CA LEU A 61 4.57 1.39 4.64
C LEU A 61 4.51 2.81 5.24
N VAL A 62 3.71 3.01 6.28
CA VAL A 62 3.41 4.35 6.78
C VAL A 62 3.16 4.37 8.29
N VAL A 63 3.60 5.42 8.96
CA VAL A 63 3.23 5.70 10.35
C VAL A 63 3.10 7.20 10.59
N GLY A 64 2.01 7.63 11.21
CA GLY A 64 1.82 9.01 11.66
C GLY A 64 0.41 9.53 11.45
N SER A 65 0.30 10.81 11.16
CA SER A 65 -0.97 11.51 11.02
C SER A 65 -0.88 12.75 10.14
N PHE A 66 -2.00 13.14 9.55
CA PHE A 66 -2.14 14.39 8.81
C PHE A 66 -3.58 14.92 8.96
N SER A 67 -3.75 16.22 8.76
CA SER A 67 -5.04 16.89 8.85
C SER A 67 -5.16 17.98 7.80
N GLY A 68 -6.38 18.30 7.38
CA GLY A 68 -6.64 19.39 6.45
C GLY A 68 -8.02 19.36 5.82
N CYS A 69 -8.14 20.06 4.69
CA CYS A 69 -9.31 20.00 3.82
C CYS A 69 -9.37 18.65 3.08
N PRO A 70 -10.56 18.12 2.76
CA PRO A 70 -10.76 16.83 2.12
C PRO A 70 -9.94 16.56 0.87
N GLU A 71 -9.89 17.50 -0.08
CA GLU A 71 -9.14 17.33 -1.31
C GLU A 71 -7.67 16.95 -1.06
N GLU A 72 -7.06 17.55 -0.04
CA GLU A 72 -5.66 17.31 0.30
C GLU A 72 -5.49 16.03 1.11
N THR A 73 -6.35 15.81 2.11
CA THR A 73 -6.26 14.62 2.95
C THR A 73 -6.57 13.36 2.17
N ASP A 74 -7.55 13.42 1.26
CA ASP A 74 -7.93 12.32 0.38
C ASP A 74 -6.82 12.05 -0.63
N LEU A 75 -6.18 13.09 -1.19
CA LEU A 75 -5.02 12.90 -2.08
C LEU A 75 -3.83 12.26 -1.36
N ILE A 76 -3.53 12.69 -0.14
CA ILE A 76 -2.45 12.11 0.68
C ILE A 76 -2.77 10.65 0.98
N LEU A 77 -3.99 10.37 1.46
CA LEU A 77 -4.41 9.00 1.77
C LEU A 77 -4.40 8.12 0.52
N GLN A 78 -4.91 8.61 -0.61
CA GLN A 78 -4.88 7.92 -1.91
C GLN A 78 -3.45 7.58 -2.33
N THR A 79 -2.52 8.54 -2.20
CA THR A 79 -1.10 8.35 -2.51
C THR A 79 -0.48 7.25 -1.66
N ILE A 80 -0.82 7.21 -0.37
CA ILE A 80 -0.33 6.21 0.58
C ILE A 80 -0.90 4.82 0.24
N ILE A 81 -2.23 4.67 0.10
CA ILE A 81 -2.85 3.37 -0.13
C ILE A 81 -2.45 2.78 -1.49
N ASN A 82 -2.17 3.62 -2.49
CA ASN A 82 -1.74 3.17 -3.81
C ASN A 82 -0.29 2.64 -3.84
N GLN A 83 0.51 2.87 -2.80
CA GLN A 83 1.86 2.30 -2.74
C GLN A 83 1.84 0.77 -2.63
N ARG A 84 0.77 0.19 -2.07
CA ARG A 84 0.64 -1.26 -1.91
C ARG A 84 -0.72 -1.82 -2.26
N LEU A 85 -0.73 -2.88 -3.06
CA LEU A 85 -1.93 -3.53 -3.56
C LEU A 85 -2.76 -4.18 -2.44
N ASP A 86 -2.09 -4.72 -1.42
CA ASP A 86 -2.76 -5.30 -0.25
C ASP A 86 -3.52 -4.23 0.54
N VAL A 87 -2.89 -3.08 0.77
CA VAL A 87 -3.51 -1.93 1.44
C VAL A 87 -4.64 -1.36 0.62
N PHE A 88 -4.42 -1.12 -0.68
CA PHE A 88 -5.48 -0.65 -1.57
C PHE A 88 -6.72 -1.56 -1.52
N SER A 89 -6.53 -2.88 -1.46
CA SER A 89 -7.65 -3.83 -1.37
C SER A 89 -8.46 -3.68 -0.08
N GLU A 90 -7.81 -3.43 1.06
CA GLU A 90 -8.47 -3.19 2.34
C GLU A 90 -9.24 -1.86 2.36
N PHE A 91 -8.82 -0.87 1.57
CA PHE A 91 -9.46 0.45 1.48
C PHE A 91 -10.54 0.56 0.40
N LYS A 92 -10.83 -0.51 -0.34
CA LYS A 92 -11.84 -0.49 -1.44
C LYS A 92 -13.21 0.02 -1.01
N ALA A 93 -13.60 -0.17 0.25
CA ALA A 93 -14.88 0.34 0.77
C ALA A 93 -14.98 1.87 0.78
N PHE A 94 -13.84 2.57 0.77
CA PHE A 94 -13.74 4.03 0.76
C PHE A 94 -13.39 4.58 -0.62
N VAL A 95 -13.25 3.74 -1.65
CA VAL A 95 -12.84 4.15 -2.99
C VAL A 95 -14.03 4.08 -3.92
N ASN A 96 -14.31 5.18 -4.62
CA ASN A 96 -15.37 5.21 -5.61
C ASN A 96 -15.03 4.26 -6.78
N ASN A 97 -15.95 3.35 -7.09
CA ASN A 97 -15.72 2.33 -8.12
C ASN A 97 -15.50 2.89 -9.53
N ASN A 98 -16.02 4.09 -9.82
CA ASN A 98 -15.91 4.71 -11.14
C ASN A 98 -14.62 5.52 -11.27
N THR A 99 -14.36 6.43 -10.31
CA THR A 99 -13.21 7.35 -10.38
C THR A 99 -11.91 6.72 -9.87
N LYS A 100 -11.99 5.64 -9.09
CA LYS A 100 -10.86 5.01 -8.38
C LYS A 100 -10.16 5.96 -7.40
N ILE A 101 -10.87 6.99 -6.94
CA ILE A 101 -10.42 7.96 -5.94
C ILE A 101 -11.21 7.72 -4.65
N ILE A 102 -10.63 8.11 -3.51
CA ILE A 102 -11.31 8.14 -2.23
C ILE A 102 -12.62 8.93 -2.33
N ASP A 103 -13.67 8.32 -1.81
CA ASP A 103 -14.97 8.93 -1.61
C ASP A 103 -15.02 9.50 -0.18
N HIS A 104 -14.94 10.82 -0.10
CA HIS A 104 -14.83 11.53 1.17
C HIS A 104 -16.01 11.25 2.11
N ASP A 105 -17.23 11.19 1.57
CA ASP A 105 -18.43 10.97 2.36
C ASP A 105 -18.43 9.56 2.97
N LEU A 106 -18.02 8.54 2.19
CA LEU A 106 -17.87 7.18 2.69
C LEU A 106 -16.79 7.07 3.77
N LEU A 107 -15.69 7.80 3.59
CA LEU A 107 -14.60 7.89 4.56
C LEU A 107 -15.11 8.48 5.89
N CYS A 108 -15.85 9.59 5.83
CA CYS A 108 -16.37 10.27 7.01
C CYS A 108 -17.50 9.53 7.72
N GLN A 109 -18.30 8.71 7.02
CA GLN A 109 -19.28 7.85 7.68
C GLN A 109 -18.65 6.88 8.70
N HIS A 110 -17.38 6.51 8.49
CA HIS A 110 -16.64 5.66 9.43
C HIS A 110 -16.04 6.41 10.61
N SER A 111 -15.96 7.75 10.55
CA SER A 111 -15.50 8.58 11.67
C SER A 111 -16.47 8.63 12.85
N ILE A 112 -17.72 8.19 12.65
CA ILE A 112 -18.81 8.33 13.63
C ILE A 112 -18.80 7.18 14.66
N ASN A 113 -18.06 6.09 14.40
CA ASN A 113 -18.08 4.87 15.22
C ASN A 113 -16.85 4.76 16.14
N GLY A 114 -16.66 5.76 17.01
CA GLY A 114 -15.83 5.66 18.23
C GLY A 114 -14.35 6.02 18.10
N ASN A 115 -13.68 6.08 19.26
CA ASN A 115 -12.31 6.57 19.41
C ASN A 115 -11.25 5.47 19.21
N GLN A 116 -11.57 4.43 18.43
CA GLN A 116 -10.69 3.28 18.23
C GLN A 116 -10.28 3.16 16.77
N PRO A 117 -9.00 2.82 16.49
CA PRO A 117 -8.57 2.57 15.13
C PRO A 117 -9.17 1.29 14.57
N PHE A 118 -9.57 1.32 13.30
CA PHE A 118 -9.86 0.14 12.50
C PHE A 118 -8.59 -0.68 12.27
N ILE A 119 -8.72 -2.01 12.35
CA ILE A 119 -7.61 -2.94 12.10
C ILE A 119 -7.74 -3.49 10.68
N ILE A 120 -6.69 -3.28 9.88
CA ILE A 120 -6.58 -3.83 8.53
C ILE A 120 -5.55 -4.97 8.50
N ASN A 121 -5.82 -6.02 7.73
CA ASN A 121 -4.88 -7.12 7.59
C ASN A 121 -4.04 -6.92 6.34
N THR A 122 -2.73 -6.74 6.51
CA THR A 122 -1.83 -6.46 5.40
C THR A 122 -0.74 -7.52 5.30
N MET A 123 -0.06 -7.63 4.17
CA MET A 123 1.02 -8.61 3.95
C MET A 123 2.17 -8.42 4.92
N SER A 124 2.41 -7.19 5.38
CA SER A 124 3.46 -6.84 6.32
C SER A 124 3.02 -6.90 7.79
N GLY A 125 1.77 -7.27 8.08
CA GLY A 125 1.20 -7.36 9.43
C GLY A 125 -0.10 -6.58 9.61
N LYS A 126 -0.57 -6.48 10.85
CA LYS A 126 -1.80 -5.74 11.18
C LYS A 126 -1.54 -4.23 11.12
N GLY A 127 -2.26 -3.54 10.25
CA GLY A 127 -2.30 -2.08 10.20
C GLY A 127 -3.38 -1.52 11.11
N ARG A 128 -3.23 -0.25 11.47
CA ARG A 128 -4.21 0.54 12.23
C ARG A 128 -4.55 1.80 11.45
N PHE A 129 -5.83 2.09 11.33
CA PHE A 129 -6.33 3.24 10.59
C PHE A 129 -7.42 3.95 11.40
N PHE A 130 -7.32 5.27 11.53
CA PHE A 130 -8.29 6.10 12.22
C PHE A 130 -8.55 7.35 11.38
N VAL A 131 -9.82 7.73 11.28
CA VAL A 131 -10.26 8.95 10.61
C VAL A 131 -11.28 9.67 11.48
N HIS A 132 -11.13 10.98 11.59
CA HIS A 132 -12.07 11.85 12.29
C HIS A 132 -12.45 13.03 11.40
N CYS A 133 -13.74 13.18 11.10
CA CYS A 133 -14.27 14.30 10.34
C CYS A 133 -15.01 15.27 11.28
N HIS A 134 -14.63 16.55 11.25
CA HIS A 134 -15.18 17.60 12.12
C HIS A 134 -15.54 18.84 11.30
N LYS A 135 -16.31 19.76 11.88
CA LYS A 135 -16.73 20.97 11.14
C LYS A 135 -15.57 21.95 11.03
N GLN A 136 -15.64 22.82 10.03
CA GLN A 136 -14.69 23.93 9.89
C GLN A 136 -14.73 24.83 11.10
N ASN A 137 -13.59 25.43 11.44
CA ASN A 137 -13.36 26.26 12.62
C ASN A 137 -13.54 25.54 13.97
N GLU A 138 -13.87 24.24 14.00
CA GLU A 138 -13.75 23.42 15.21
C GLU A 138 -12.28 23.06 15.43
N THR A 139 -11.78 23.28 16.63
CA THR A 139 -10.38 23.00 16.95
C THR A 139 -10.22 21.56 17.43
N TYR A 140 -9.59 20.72 16.62
CA TYR A 140 -9.26 19.34 16.98
C TYR A 140 -7.78 19.22 17.38
N ASN A 141 -7.48 19.63 18.62
CA ASN A 141 -6.10 19.76 19.12
C ASN A 141 -5.52 18.48 19.74
N GLU A 142 -6.37 17.59 20.24
CA GLU A 142 -5.96 16.38 20.97
C GLU A 142 -6.59 15.14 20.33
N PRO A 143 -6.00 14.61 19.25
CA PRO A 143 -6.54 13.43 18.60
C PRO A 143 -6.46 12.23 19.53
N GLU A 144 -7.55 11.46 19.62
CA GLU A 144 -7.63 10.29 20.49
C GLU A 144 -6.69 9.16 20.05
N VAL A 145 -6.37 9.10 18.75
CA VAL A 145 -5.48 8.11 18.17
C VAL A 145 -4.33 8.81 17.47
N LYS A 146 -3.11 8.60 17.97
CA LYS A 146 -1.88 9.10 17.37
C LYS A 146 -0.80 8.03 17.38
N PHE A 147 -0.10 7.88 16.27
CA PHE A 147 1.05 6.98 16.17
C PHE A 147 2.36 7.77 16.12
N ASN A 148 3.34 7.33 16.91
CA ASN A 148 4.66 7.92 16.94
C ASN A 148 5.46 7.44 15.72
N LEU A 149 6.02 8.39 14.97
CA LEU A 149 6.92 8.12 13.84
C LEU A 149 8.38 8.40 14.23
N PRO A 150 9.35 7.91 13.45
CA PRO A 150 10.74 8.34 13.54
C PRO A 150 10.89 9.86 13.33
N THR A 151 11.90 10.48 13.94
CA THR A 151 12.17 11.92 13.82
C THR A 151 12.93 12.31 12.56
N THR A 152 13.56 11.34 11.89
CA THR A 152 14.39 11.57 10.70
C THR A 152 14.09 10.56 9.61
N ASP A 153 14.43 10.92 8.38
CA ASP A 153 14.39 10.01 7.24
C ASP A 153 15.27 8.76 7.49
N ALA A 154 14.85 7.63 6.95
CA ALA A 154 15.71 6.46 6.82
C ALA A 154 16.81 6.74 5.79
N THR A 155 18.00 6.17 5.99
CA THR A 155 19.08 6.26 5.02
C THR A 155 18.78 5.35 3.82
N PRO A 156 18.62 5.88 2.59
CA PRO A 156 18.30 5.05 1.43
C PRO A 156 19.42 4.05 1.12
N VAL A 157 19.05 2.88 0.63
CA VAL A 157 19.99 1.82 0.22
C VAL A 157 19.76 1.43 -1.24
N LYS A 158 20.77 0.81 -1.86
CA LYS A 158 20.65 0.23 -3.20
C LYS A 158 20.39 -1.27 -3.11
N CYS A 159 19.29 -1.72 -3.69
CA CYS A 159 18.89 -3.13 -3.68
C CYS A 159 18.94 -3.70 -5.08
N ASN A 160 19.46 -4.92 -5.21
CA ASN A 160 19.42 -5.63 -6.48
C ASN A 160 17.95 -5.96 -6.83
N ASN A 161 17.57 -5.77 -8.09
CA ASN A 161 16.23 -6.11 -8.62
C ASN A 161 16.25 -7.20 -9.70
N GLY A 162 17.40 -7.86 -9.89
CA GLY A 162 17.65 -8.87 -10.93
C GLY A 162 18.07 -8.29 -12.29
N GLN A 163 17.81 -7.01 -12.55
CA GLN A 163 18.18 -6.31 -13.79
C GLN A 163 19.17 -5.15 -13.54
N GLY A 164 19.40 -4.78 -12.29
CA GLY A 164 20.16 -3.63 -11.87
C GLY A 164 19.99 -3.36 -10.38
N GLN A 165 19.91 -2.09 -10.01
CA GLN A 165 19.73 -1.66 -8.63
C GLN A 165 18.63 -0.62 -8.52
N ASP A 166 17.71 -0.82 -7.58
CA ASP A 166 16.71 0.17 -7.18
C ASP A 166 17.15 0.88 -5.90
N VAL A 167 16.80 2.16 -5.77
CA VAL A 167 17.03 2.93 -4.54
C VAL A 167 15.81 2.77 -3.64
N CYS A 168 15.99 2.15 -2.49
CA CYS A 168 14.93 1.89 -1.52
C CYS A 168 15.03 2.90 -0.37
N THR A 169 14.06 3.81 -0.30
CA THR A 169 14.02 4.87 0.70
C THR A 169 13.65 4.35 2.09
N GLU A 170 13.09 3.14 2.18
CA GLU A 170 12.84 2.44 3.43
C GLU A 170 14.13 2.10 4.20
N GLY A 171 15.27 2.10 3.50
CA GLY A 171 16.61 1.91 4.05
C GLY A 171 17.01 0.45 4.28
N TYR A 172 16.37 -0.50 3.60
CA TYR A 172 16.75 -1.92 3.58
C TYR A 172 16.25 -2.61 2.30
N CYS A 173 16.78 -3.79 2.02
CA CYS A 173 16.41 -4.66 0.90
C CYS A 173 15.62 -5.86 1.37
N GLY A 174 14.84 -6.48 0.48
CA GLY A 174 14.19 -7.75 0.72
C GLY A 174 14.60 -8.81 -0.31
N MET A 175 14.85 -10.02 0.18
CA MET A 175 14.96 -11.25 -0.58
C MET A 175 13.83 -12.17 -0.17
N PHE A 176 13.06 -12.65 -1.13
CA PHE A 176 11.89 -13.48 -0.93
C PHE A 176 11.93 -14.65 -1.89
N GLU A 177 11.79 -15.87 -1.38
CA GLU A 177 11.79 -17.08 -2.16
C GLU A 177 10.70 -18.01 -1.68
N ILE A 178 10.01 -18.64 -2.62
CA ILE A 178 8.97 -19.62 -2.35
C ILE A 178 9.15 -20.83 -3.26
N SER A 179 8.77 -21.99 -2.74
CA SER A 179 8.61 -23.19 -3.51
C SER A 179 7.48 -24.04 -2.97
N SER A 180 6.70 -24.66 -3.85
CA SER A 180 5.72 -25.66 -3.45
C SER A 180 5.62 -26.75 -4.50
N ILE A 181 5.09 -27.90 -4.10
CA ILE A 181 4.57 -28.84 -5.08
C ILE A 181 3.38 -28.18 -5.78
N SER A 182 3.28 -28.36 -7.10
CA SER A 182 2.21 -27.84 -7.93
C SER A 182 0.85 -28.40 -7.48
N SER A 183 -0.24 -27.69 -7.76
CA SER A 183 -1.59 -28.10 -7.37
C SER A 183 -1.99 -29.51 -7.84
N ASN A 184 -1.44 -29.96 -8.98
CA ASN A 184 -1.63 -31.30 -9.54
C ASN A 184 -0.65 -32.36 -9.01
N GLY A 185 0.40 -31.96 -8.28
CA GLY A 185 1.37 -32.89 -7.70
C GLY A 185 2.51 -33.32 -8.64
N ASP A 186 2.50 -32.86 -9.88
CA ASP A 186 3.39 -33.36 -10.94
C ASP A 186 4.81 -32.75 -10.88
N SER A 187 4.95 -31.56 -10.29
CA SER A 187 6.21 -30.84 -10.28
C SER A 187 6.40 -29.97 -9.04
N GLN A 188 7.65 -29.59 -8.79
CA GLN A 188 7.99 -28.52 -7.85
C GLN A 188 8.09 -27.20 -8.60
N LEU A 189 7.37 -26.21 -8.09
CA LEU A 189 7.38 -24.83 -8.56
C LEU A 189 8.23 -23.99 -7.61
N SER A 190 9.00 -23.05 -8.13
CA SER A 190 9.78 -22.13 -7.31
C SER A 190 9.90 -20.75 -7.95
N GLN A 191 9.92 -19.71 -7.12
CA GLN A 191 10.14 -18.32 -7.52
C GLN A 191 11.02 -17.61 -6.50
N LYS A 192 11.86 -16.69 -7.00
CA LYS A 192 12.75 -15.86 -6.20
C LYS A 192 12.58 -14.40 -6.60
N TYR A 193 12.61 -13.52 -5.61
CA TYR A 193 12.46 -12.08 -5.74
C TYR A 193 13.48 -11.37 -4.87
N GLN A 194 14.14 -10.37 -5.42
CA GLN A 194 14.98 -9.45 -4.68
C GLN A 194 14.61 -8.04 -5.12
N ASN A 195 14.24 -7.16 -4.18
CA ASN A 195 13.84 -5.78 -4.47
C ASN A 195 13.74 -4.95 -3.17
N CYS A 196 13.27 -3.70 -3.28
CA CYS A 196 12.75 -2.93 -2.15
C CYS A 196 11.61 -3.69 -1.45
N PRO A 197 11.52 -3.60 -0.11
CA PRO A 197 10.48 -4.27 0.69
C PRO A 197 9.05 -3.97 0.21
N ASN A 198 8.74 -2.73 -0.16
CA ASN A 198 7.42 -2.37 -0.69
C ASN A 198 7.03 -3.22 -1.90
N ASN A 199 7.98 -3.44 -2.82
CA ASN A 199 7.77 -4.25 -4.00
C ASN A 199 7.65 -5.74 -3.65
N ILE A 200 8.42 -6.23 -2.67
CA ILE A 200 8.28 -7.61 -2.18
C ILE A 200 6.87 -7.85 -1.61
N PHE A 201 6.31 -6.93 -0.83
CA PHE A 201 4.94 -7.05 -0.32
C PHE A 201 3.89 -7.08 -1.44
N ASN A 202 4.07 -6.27 -2.49
CA ASN A 202 3.21 -6.31 -3.67
C ASN A 202 3.28 -7.64 -4.41
N GLN A 203 4.49 -8.21 -4.57
CA GLN A 203 4.65 -9.54 -5.18
C GLN A 203 3.99 -10.63 -4.34
N MET A 204 4.18 -10.61 -3.02
CA MET A 204 3.50 -11.53 -2.10
C MET A 204 1.96 -11.44 -2.23
N TYR A 205 1.42 -10.22 -2.34
CA TYR A 205 0.00 -10.02 -2.56
C TYR A 205 -0.47 -10.61 -3.88
N LEU A 206 0.21 -10.32 -5.00
CA LEU A 206 -0.14 -10.86 -6.31
C LEU A 206 -0.12 -12.39 -6.33
N LEU A 207 0.88 -13.02 -5.72
CA LEU A 207 0.98 -14.48 -5.64
C LEU A 207 -0.16 -15.10 -4.84
N ALA A 208 -0.61 -14.41 -3.81
CA ALA A 208 -1.69 -14.83 -2.94
C ALA A 208 -3.09 -14.68 -3.55
N THR A 209 -3.29 -13.67 -4.41
CA THR A 209 -4.61 -13.32 -4.94
C THR A 209 -4.80 -13.68 -6.39
N ASN A 210 -3.75 -14.08 -7.12
CA ASN A 210 -3.88 -14.48 -8.51
C ASN A 210 -4.68 -15.80 -8.61
N PRO A 211 -5.87 -15.80 -9.25
CA PRO A 211 -6.70 -17.00 -9.37
C PRO A 211 -6.04 -18.10 -10.21
N GLY A 212 -5.07 -17.76 -11.06
CA GLY A 212 -4.28 -18.70 -11.86
C GLY A 212 -3.02 -19.24 -11.17
N THR A 213 -2.86 -19.00 -9.87
CA THR A 213 -1.68 -19.50 -9.14
C THR A 213 -1.67 -21.03 -9.07
N THR A 214 -0.53 -21.63 -9.40
CA THR A 214 -0.29 -23.08 -9.37
C THR A 214 0.41 -23.54 -8.10
N PHE A 215 0.72 -22.61 -7.19
CA PHE A 215 1.22 -22.93 -5.85
C PHE A 215 0.13 -23.57 -4.99
N ASN A 216 0.53 -24.49 -4.11
CA ASN A 216 -0.42 -25.17 -3.24
C ASN A 216 -1.03 -24.24 -2.19
N LYS A 217 -2.25 -24.58 -1.74
CA LYS A 217 -3.02 -23.77 -0.77
C LYS A 217 -2.31 -23.63 0.58
N ALA A 218 -1.51 -24.61 0.99
CA ALA A 218 -0.81 -24.59 2.28
C ALA A 218 0.19 -23.42 2.34
N LEU A 219 0.99 -23.23 1.29
CA LEU A 219 1.88 -22.07 1.15
C LEU A 219 1.08 -20.75 1.16
N LEU A 220 -0.02 -20.68 0.39
CA LEU A 220 -0.83 -19.47 0.27
C LEU A 220 -1.54 -19.08 1.57
N ASN A 221 -1.80 -20.04 2.46
CA ASN A 221 -2.36 -19.77 3.78
C ASN A 221 -1.30 -19.21 4.75
N ASP A 222 -0.04 -19.59 4.58
CA ASP A 222 1.08 -19.17 5.45
C ASP A 222 1.62 -17.76 5.12
N LYS A 223 1.16 -17.16 4.02
CA LYS A 223 1.65 -15.87 3.49
C LYS A 223 1.73 -14.72 4.52
N TYR A 224 0.79 -14.67 5.47
CA TYR A 224 0.70 -13.58 6.45
C TYR A 224 1.82 -13.64 7.51
N ASN A 225 2.54 -14.75 7.59
CA ASN A 225 3.66 -14.92 8.52
C ASN A 225 4.99 -14.40 7.93
N ILE A 226 5.07 -14.16 6.62
CA ILE A 226 6.32 -13.85 5.94
C ILE A 226 6.66 -12.36 6.05
N GLY A 227 5.69 -11.49 5.76
CA GLY A 227 5.96 -10.05 5.69
C GLY A 227 6.32 -9.39 7.03
N PRO A 228 5.73 -9.75 8.18
CA PRO A 228 6.17 -9.23 9.48
C PRO A 228 7.67 -9.46 9.75
N ILE A 229 8.22 -10.62 9.37
CA ILE A 229 9.66 -10.90 9.50
C ILE A 229 10.49 -9.90 8.69
N CYS A 230 10.00 -9.52 7.51
CA CYS A 230 10.68 -8.54 6.67
C CYS A 230 10.67 -7.14 7.29
N VAL A 231 9.55 -6.72 7.88
CA VAL A 231 9.44 -5.43 8.59
C VAL A 231 10.45 -5.34 9.72
N ASP A 232 10.68 -6.45 10.42
CA ASP A 232 11.66 -6.57 11.50
C ASP A 232 13.11 -6.69 11.00
N LYS A 233 13.36 -6.48 9.69
CA LYS A 233 14.67 -6.56 9.05
C LYS A 233 15.42 -7.85 9.42
N SER A 234 14.66 -8.93 9.42
CA SER A 234 15.11 -10.24 9.88
C SER A 234 15.09 -11.25 8.74
N SER A 235 15.67 -12.42 9.03
CA SER A 235 15.67 -13.56 8.12
C SER A 235 15.01 -14.77 8.74
N LEU A 236 14.16 -15.45 7.96
CA LEU A 236 13.56 -16.72 8.34
C LEU A 236 13.38 -17.60 7.12
N LYS A 237 13.62 -18.90 7.31
CA LYS A 237 13.30 -19.95 6.34
C LYS A 237 12.39 -20.98 6.99
N THR A 238 11.44 -21.47 6.22
CA THR A 238 10.45 -22.45 6.67
C THR A 238 10.32 -23.56 5.65
N LEU A 239 10.28 -24.80 6.14
CA LEU A 239 10.01 -26.00 5.34
C LEU A 239 8.88 -26.78 5.99
N SER A 240 7.74 -26.85 5.31
CA SER A 240 6.61 -27.69 5.68
C SER A 240 6.65 -28.99 4.89
N LYS A 241 6.58 -30.12 5.61
CA LYS A 241 6.67 -31.48 5.04
C LYS A 241 5.33 -32.17 5.23
N SER A 242 4.48 -32.13 4.20
CA SER A 242 3.09 -32.60 4.30
C SER A 242 2.59 -33.17 2.97
N GLY A 243 3.27 -34.17 2.41
CA GLY A 243 2.81 -34.80 1.16
C GLY A 243 2.83 -33.80 0.00
N LEU A 244 1.77 -33.81 -0.80
CA LEU A 244 1.50 -32.84 -1.87
C LEU A 244 1.32 -31.39 -1.37
N SER A 245 1.08 -31.20 -0.07
CA SER A 245 0.99 -29.87 0.56
C SER A 245 2.33 -29.36 1.09
N SER A 246 3.44 -30.04 0.79
CA SER A 246 4.77 -29.57 1.21
C SER A 246 5.13 -28.26 0.52
N TYR A 247 5.76 -27.36 1.26
CA TYR A 247 6.21 -26.06 0.75
C TYR A 247 7.43 -25.56 1.49
N PHE A 248 8.13 -24.65 0.84
CA PHE A 248 9.27 -23.92 1.37
C PHE A 248 9.06 -22.42 1.13
N TRP A 249 9.47 -21.62 2.09
CA TRP A 249 9.67 -20.19 1.85
C TRP A 249 10.85 -19.67 2.64
N TYR A 250 11.44 -18.61 2.12
CA TYR A 250 12.53 -17.88 2.73
C TYR A 250 12.30 -16.39 2.54
N ILE A 251 12.51 -15.64 3.61
CA ILE A 251 12.57 -14.18 3.59
C ILE A 251 13.85 -13.74 4.28
N ASN A 252 14.51 -12.75 3.71
CA ASN A 252 15.61 -12.05 4.34
C ASN A 252 15.54 -10.58 3.99
N CYS A 253 15.27 -9.76 5.00
CA CYS A 253 15.25 -8.32 4.82
C CYS A 253 16.40 -7.69 5.60
N TYR A 254 17.28 -6.98 4.90
CA TYR A 254 18.60 -6.62 5.42
C TYR A 254 19.06 -5.26 4.90
N VAL A 255 19.94 -4.62 5.66
CA VAL A 255 20.66 -3.44 5.20
C VAL A 255 21.91 -3.92 4.46
N PRO A 256 22.10 -3.60 3.16
CA PRO A 256 23.27 -4.04 2.41
C PRO A 256 24.57 -3.59 3.05
N ASP A 257 25.53 -4.50 3.12
CA ASP A 257 26.92 -4.21 3.46
C ASP A 257 27.75 -4.33 2.17
N ASN A 258 28.49 -3.28 1.82
CA ASN A 258 29.31 -3.24 0.61
C ASN A 258 30.35 -4.38 0.55
N ASN A 259 30.67 -5.00 1.69
CA ASN A 259 31.65 -6.08 1.79
C ASN A 259 31.03 -7.48 1.78
N LYS A 260 29.69 -7.61 1.76
CA LYS A 260 29.00 -8.91 1.83
C LYS A 260 27.88 -9.01 0.81
N SER A 261 28.03 -9.95 -0.12
CA SER A 261 26.91 -10.38 -0.97
C SER A 261 25.98 -11.29 -0.17
N THR A 262 24.69 -11.05 -0.26
CA THR A 262 23.66 -11.92 0.33
C THR A 262 23.13 -12.83 -0.77
N GLU A 263 23.10 -14.14 -0.50
CA GLU A 263 22.68 -15.15 -1.48
C GLU A 263 21.41 -15.86 -1.02
N PHE A 264 20.63 -16.36 -1.99
CA PHE A 264 19.50 -17.23 -1.69
C PHE A 264 20.01 -18.58 -1.19
N PRO A 265 19.34 -19.20 -0.20
CA PRO A 265 19.64 -20.57 0.17
C PRO A 265 19.32 -21.53 -0.98
N GLU A 266 19.86 -22.75 -0.87
CA GLU A 266 19.44 -23.85 -1.74
C GLU A 266 17.99 -24.24 -1.43
N ILE A 267 17.18 -24.39 -2.49
CA ILE A 267 15.78 -24.81 -2.36
C ILE A 267 15.77 -26.32 -2.09
N PRO A 268 15.09 -26.80 -1.04
CA PRO A 268 14.97 -28.23 -0.81
C PRO A 268 14.13 -28.91 -1.91
N ASP A 269 14.46 -30.15 -2.24
CA ASP A 269 13.61 -31.01 -3.07
C ASP A 269 12.36 -31.42 -2.28
N LEU A 270 11.21 -30.84 -2.67
CA LEU A 270 9.91 -31.08 -2.05
C LEU A 270 9.27 -32.37 -2.55
N MET A 271 9.67 -32.90 -3.71
CA MET A 271 9.10 -34.13 -4.29
C MET A 271 9.44 -35.37 -3.44
N LEU A 272 10.51 -35.31 -2.66
CA LEU A 272 10.83 -36.31 -1.63
C LEU A 272 9.73 -36.48 -0.59
N TYR A 273 8.98 -35.42 -0.30
CA TYR A 273 7.89 -35.45 0.66
C TYR A 273 6.53 -35.75 0.00
N ALA A 274 6.42 -35.62 -1.33
CA ALA A 274 5.23 -35.99 -2.09
C ALA A 274 5.05 -37.52 -2.17
N THR A 275 6.16 -38.23 -2.34
CA THR A 275 6.21 -39.66 -2.68
C THR A 275 5.97 -40.61 -1.52
N THR A 276 5.90 -40.13 -0.27
CA THR A 276 5.68 -40.99 0.90
C THR A 276 4.26 -41.59 0.99
N THR A 277 3.36 -41.25 0.05
CA THR A 277 2.00 -41.83 -0.04
C THR A 277 1.78 -42.69 -1.30
N ALA A 278 2.73 -42.77 -2.24
CA ALA A 278 2.59 -43.59 -3.44
C ALA A 278 3.94 -44.16 -3.89
N THR A 279 4.01 -45.48 -3.95
CA THR A 279 5.15 -46.28 -4.37
C THR A 279 5.62 -45.93 -5.79
N ILE A 280 6.94 -45.96 -5.98
CA ILE A 280 7.73 -46.00 -7.23
C ILE A 280 8.08 -44.64 -7.86
N ILE A 281 9.39 -44.40 -7.85
CA ILE A 281 10.13 -43.23 -8.32
C ILE A 281 10.22 -43.25 -9.85
N THR A 282 9.75 -42.18 -10.48
CA THR A 282 10.32 -41.67 -11.75
C THR A 282 10.60 -40.18 -11.54
N SER A 283 11.88 -39.80 -11.60
CA SER A 283 12.36 -38.43 -11.39
C SER A 283 11.78 -37.47 -12.42
N THR A 284 10.84 -36.61 -12.01
CA THR A 284 10.34 -35.51 -12.84
C THR A 284 11.24 -34.26 -12.68
N PRO A 285 11.35 -33.42 -13.74
CA PRO A 285 12.24 -32.28 -13.75
C PRO A 285 11.76 -31.14 -12.85
N ILE A 286 12.70 -30.55 -12.10
CA ILE A 286 12.51 -29.30 -11.35
C ILE A 286 12.31 -28.18 -12.37
N THR A 287 11.14 -27.53 -12.35
CA THR A 287 10.86 -26.39 -13.24
C THR A 287 11.04 -25.10 -12.45
N THR A 288 12.28 -24.62 -12.36
CA THR A 288 12.60 -23.33 -11.75
C THR A 288 12.23 -22.21 -12.73
N THR A 289 11.26 -21.38 -12.38
CA THR A 289 10.96 -20.17 -13.17
C THR A 289 11.35 -18.95 -12.36
N THR A 290 12.45 -18.30 -12.73
CA THR A 290 12.78 -16.97 -12.19
C THR A 290 11.83 -15.96 -12.83
N LYS A 291 10.70 -15.67 -12.18
CA LYS A 291 9.81 -14.58 -12.60
C LYS A 291 10.28 -13.28 -11.93
N LEU A 292 10.66 -12.31 -12.76
CA LEU A 292 11.11 -11.00 -12.31
C LEU A 292 9.93 -10.16 -11.83
N ALA A 293 10.12 -9.46 -10.72
CA ALA A 293 9.23 -8.38 -10.31
C ALA A 293 9.48 -7.17 -11.23
N THR A 294 8.58 -6.91 -12.16
CA THR A 294 8.58 -5.63 -12.89
C THR A 294 7.88 -4.57 -12.04
N SER A 295 8.49 -3.39 -11.92
CA SER A 295 7.83 -2.23 -11.32
C SER A 295 6.79 -1.68 -12.30
N SER A 296 5.57 -2.20 -12.25
CA SER A 296 4.44 -1.61 -12.99
C SER A 296 3.60 -0.73 -12.04
N CYS A 297 4.11 0.47 -11.77
CA CYS A 297 3.29 1.62 -11.41
C CYS A 297 3.72 2.79 -12.30
N GLY A 298 3.28 2.75 -13.56
CA GLY A 298 3.29 3.93 -14.42
C GLY A 298 2.49 5.04 -13.74
N HIS A 299 3.18 6.10 -13.36
CA HIS A 299 2.59 7.31 -12.84
C HIS A 299 1.69 7.92 -13.93
N GLY A 300 0.37 7.85 -13.74
CA GLY A 300 -0.53 8.84 -14.32
C GLY A 300 -0.23 10.18 -13.65
N HIS A 301 0.69 10.95 -14.23
CA HIS A 301 0.89 12.35 -13.90
C HIS A 301 -0.38 13.12 -14.33
N LEU A 302 -1.34 13.25 -13.41
CA LEU A 302 -2.40 14.25 -13.54
C LEU A 302 -1.77 15.61 -13.22
N SER A 303 -1.19 16.23 -14.25
CA SER A 303 -0.88 17.66 -14.23
C SER A 303 -2.19 18.41 -14.51
N ILE A 304 -2.85 18.89 -13.46
CA ILE A 304 -3.96 19.83 -13.61
C ILE A 304 -3.33 21.20 -13.88
N ILE A 305 -3.24 21.56 -15.16
CA ILE A 305 -3.06 22.95 -15.58
C ILE A 305 -4.46 23.54 -15.71
N SER A 306 -4.77 24.49 -14.85
CA SER A 306 -5.86 25.44 -15.01
C SER A 306 -5.60 26.31 -16.25
N ASP A 307 -6.39 26.15 -17.32
CA ASP A 307 -7.02 27.28 -18.02
C ASP A 307 -7.83 26.86 -19.27
N LYS A 308 -9.06 27.40 -19.32
CA LYS A 308 -9.90 27.77 -20.49
C LYS A 308 -10.34 26.71 -21.52
N PHE A 309 -11.66 26.54 -21.54
CA PHE A 309 -12.53 26.18 -22.67
C PHE A 309 -11.93 26.41 -24.08
N VAL A 310 -11.76 25.34 -24.86
CA VAL A 310 -12.18 25.24 -26.28
C VAL A 310 -12.55 23.79 -26.59
N SER A 311 -13.72 23.61 -27.20
CA SER A 311 -14.26 22.36 -27.73
C SER A 311 -13.43 21.80 -28.89
N SER A 312 -13.04 20.53 -28.82
CA SER A 312 -12.93 19.67 -30.00
C SER A 312 -13.03 18.19 -29.65
N THR A 313 -13.99 17.53 -30.29
CA THR A 313 -14.17 16.07 -30.39
C THR A 313 -12.93 15.37 -30.96
N MET A 314 -12.49 14.26 -30.35
CA MET A 314 -11.78 13.21 -31.08
C MET A 314 -11.74 11.86 -30.32
N ASN A 315 -12.33 10.86 -31.00
CA ASN A 315 -12.21 9.40 -31.00
C ASN A 315 -11.64 8.61 -29.81
N ASP A 316 -12.46 7.63 -29.43
CA ASP A 316 -12.11 6.31 -28.89
C ASP A 316 -11.01 5.63 -29.69
N ASP A 317 -10.00 5.09 -28.99
CA ASP A 317 -9.57 3.68 -29.08
C ASP A 317 -8.30 3.48 -28.22
N ASN A 318 -8.43 2.83 -27.07
CA ASN A 318 -7.34 2.06 -26.47
C ASN A 318 -7.91 0.96 -25.56
N LYS A 319 -8.13 -0.20 -26.17
CA LYS A 319 -8.29 -1.49 -25.49
C LYS A 319 -6.94 -1.91 -24.90
N CYS A 320 -6.90 -2.17 -23.60
CA CYS A 320 -5.88 -3.04 -23.03
C CYS A 320 -6.40 -4.48 -23.09
N ASP A 321 -5.94 -5.22 -24.10
CA ASP A 321 -6.04 -6.68 -24.12
C ASP A 321 -5.04 -7.26 -23.11
N VAL A 322 -5.56 -8.02 -22.15
CA VAL A 322 -4.80 -8.93 -21.30
C VAL A 322 -4.61 -10.21 -22.10
N LEU A 323 -3.39 -10.46 -22.57
CA LEU A 323 -3.02 -11.77 -23.14
C LEU A 323 -2.40 -12.64 -22.03
N LEU A 324 -2.91 -13.87 -22.02
CA LEU A 324 -2.73 -15.00 -21.09
C LEU A 324 -1.27 -15.31 -20.71
#